data_AF-A0A2I1FPI4-F1
#
_entry.id   AF-A0A2I1FPI4-F1
#
_cell.length_a   1.000
_cell.length_b   1.000
_cell.length_c   1.000
_cell.angle_alpha   90.00
_cell.angle_beta   90.00
_cell.angle_gamma   90.00
#
_symmetry.space_group_name_H-M   'P 1'
#
loop_
_entity.id
_entity.type
_entity.pdbx_description
1 polymer ?
#
loop_
_entity_poly.entity_id
_entity_poly.type
_entity_poly.pdbx_seq_one_letter_code
_entity_poly.pdbx_strand_id
1 'polypeptide(L)'
;MGSTINWVDRSPPPSTPGLQSDQEIQIPAPIQGNSSISKYFEYIKFYAMGTGKDLDDIDVKVKFISGLSPDSEKRAEEFGFEKPLKEIVKYLVRDPTLSTEIQKYKVGELKQGNESVRKFYQKLERLRKLSGCDEEDIEHREKIFRGLSLTNQEEVKSWGKCLPLDELIERLER
;
A
#
# COMPACT_ATOMS: atom_id res chain seq x y z
N MET A 1 1.85 40.82 86.52
CA MET A 1 2.43 40.74 85.15
C MET A 1 2.99 39.33 84.99
N GLY A 2 2.57 38.45 84.09
CA GLY A 2 1.51 38.46 83.07
C GLY A 2 1.05 37.02 82.76
N SER A 3 -0.15 36.89 82.20
CA SER A 3 -0.79 35.64 81.74
C SER A 3 -0.18 35.10 80.44
N THR A 4 -0.24 33.79 80.19
CA THR A 4 -0.36 33.16 78.83
C THR A 4 -0.78 31.68 79.02
N ILE A 5 -2.06 31.32 78.86
CA ILE A 5 -2.78 30.81 77.67
C ILE A 5 -2.30 29.43 77.18
N ASN A 6 -3.14 28.42 77.41
CA ASN A 6 -3.08 27.07 76.83
C ASN A 6 -3.34 27.12 75.32
N TRP A 7 -2.50 26.48 74.53
CA TRP A 7 -2.78 26.18 73.13
C TRP A 7 -2.89 24.67 72.94
N VAL A 8 -4.09 24.23 72.56
CA VAL A 8 -4.42 22.86 72.18
C VAL A 8 -3.98 22.69 70.73
N ASP A 9 -2.98 21.85 70.48
CA ASP A 9 -2.55 21.49 69.12
C ASP A 9 -3.65 20.64 68.45
N ARG A 10 -4.41 21.26 67.55
CA ARG A 10 -5.26 20.56 66.57
C ARG A 10 -4.53 20.56 65.24
N SER A 11 -3.54 19.70 65.09
CA SER A 11 -3.01 19.36 63.78
C SER A 11 -4.08 18.59 62.98
N PRO A 12 -4.42 19.00 61.74
CA PRO A 12 -5.20 18.14 60.84
C PRO A 12 -4.36 16.90 60.47
N PRO A 13 -4.98 15.75 60.19
CA PRO A 13 -4.23 14.57 59.75
C PRO A 13 -3.46 14.91 58.45
N PRO A 14 -2.27 14.32 58.23
CA PRO A 14 -1.51 14.58 57.03
C PRO A 14 -2.35 14.17 55.82
N SER A 15 -2.64 15.12 54.94
CA SER A 15 -3.22 14.84 53.64
C SER A 15 -2.25 13.92 52.90
N THR A 16 -2.61 12.65 52.79
CA THR A 16 -2.03 11.71 51.84
C THR A 16 -1.99 12.41 50.48
N PRO A 17 -0.86 12.50 49.78
CA PRO A 17 -0.87 12.91 48.39
C PRO A 17 -1.73 11.88 47.66
N GLY A 18 -2.95 12.26 47.32
CA GLY A 18 -3.75 11.50 46.39
C GLY A 18 -2.89 11.37 45.14
N LEU A 19 -2.59 10.14 44.74
CA LEU A 19 -2.10 9.82 43.40
C LEU A 19 -3.23 10.17 42.43
N GLN A 20 -3.42 11.47 42.19
CA GLN A 20 -4.14 11.99 41.06
C GLN A 20 -3.15 11.99 39.91
N SER A 21 -3.27 10.97 39.05
CA SER A 21 -3.29 11.12 37.60
C SER A 21 -3.05 9.75 36.97
N ASP A 22 -4.12 8.97 36.78
CA ASP A 22 -4.24 8.06 35.64
C ASP A 22 -4.35 8.92 34.36
N GLN A 23 -3.34 9.73 34.07
CA GLN A 23 -3.17 10.26 32.72
C GLN A 23 -2.78 9.05 31.90
N GLU A 24 -3.77 8.43 31.24
CA GLU A 24 -3.50 7.59 30.09
C GLU A 24 -2.51 8.35 29.22
N ILE A 25 -1.28 7.84 29.12
CA ILE A 25 -0.27 8.40 28.25
C ILE A 25 -0.82 8.26 26.84
N GLN A 26 -1.41 9.33 26.34
CA GLN A 26 -2.03 9.32 25.03
C GLN A 26 -0.91 9.22 24.01
N ILE A 27 -0.74 8.03 23.43
CA ILE A 27 0.30 7.79 22.45
C ILE A 27 0.04 8.72 21.26
N PRO A 28 0.99 9.60 20.90
CA PRO A 28 0.77 10.51 19.79
C PRO A 28 0.75 9.71 18.48
N ALA A 29 -0.17 10.08 17.59
CA ALA A 29 -0.22 9.49 16.26
C ALA A 29 1.04 9.91 15.46
N PRO A 30 1.70 8.98 14.77
CA PRO A 30 2.88 9.30 13.97
C PRO A 30 2.47 10.08 12.71
N ILE A 31 3.42 10.83 12.15
CA ILE A 31 3.30 11.53 10.86
C ILE A 31 4.40 11.05 9.91
N GLN A 32 4.12 11.01 8.61
CA GLN A 32 5.07 10.53 7.60
C GLN A 32 6.30 11.44 7.49
N GLY A 33 6.07 12.76 7.40
CA GLY A 33 7.13 13.74 7.15
C GLY A 33 7.94 13.39 5.91
N ASN A 34 9.28 13.34 6.06
CA ASN A 34 10.21 12.96 4.98
C ASN A 34 10.49 11.45 4.91
N SER A 35 9.79 10.63 5.70
CA SER A 35 9.98 9.18 5.69
C SER A 35 9.34 8.55 4.45
N SER A 36 9.92 7.46 3.97
CA SER A 36 9.24 6.60 2.99
C SER A 36 7.96 6.02 3.61
N ILE A 37 6.98 5.69 2.76
CA ILE A 37 5.72 5.08 3.19
C ILE A 37 5.96 3.78 3.97
N SER A 38 6.89 2.94 3.51
CA SER A 38 7.23 1.69 4.22
C SER A 38 7.74 1.96 5.63
N LYS A 39 8.61 2.97 5.80
CA LYS A 39 9.15 3.33 7.13
C LYS A 39 8.07 3.95 8.02
N TYR A 40 7.23 4.81 7.45
CA TYR A 40 6.09 5.39 8.16
C TYR A 40 5.08 4.31 8.60
N PHE A 41 4.83 3.31 7.76
CA PHE A 41 3.94 2.20 8.11
C PHE A 41 4.46 1.38 9.31
N GLU A 42 5.77 1.22 9.48
CA GLU A 42 6.32 0.60 10.70
C GLU A 42 5.96 1.42 11.95
N TYR A 43 6.00 2.76 11.90
CA TYR A 43 5.56 3.60 13.02
C TYR A 43 4.08 3.43 13.34
N ILE A 44 3.25 3.21 12.33
CA ILE A 44 1.82 2.93 12.52
C ILE A 44 1.59 1.57 13.16
N LYS A 45 2.40 0.55 12.84
CA LYS A 45 2.35 -0.73 13.57
C LYS A 45 2.70 -0.56 15.04
N PHE A 46 3.72 0.23 15.37
CA PHE A 46 4.05 0.55 16.75
C PHE A 46 2.93 1.32 17.46
N TYR A 47 2.29 2.26 16.77
CA TYR A 47 1.14 3.00 17.27
C TYR A 47 -0.06 2.09 17.56
N ALA A 48 -0.42 1.22 16.62
CA ALA A 48 -1.51 0.25 16.79
C ALA A 48 -1.24 -0.70 17.96
N MET A 49 -0.01 -1.22 18.05
CA MET A 49 0.42 -2.06 19.17
C MET A 49 0.36 -1.33 20.50
N GLY A 50 0.83 -0.08 20.56
CA GLY A 50 0.81 0.73 21.78
C GLY A 50 -0.60 1.11 22.22
N THR A 51 -1.53 1.25 21.28
CA THR A 51 -2.95 1.55 21.56
C THR A 51 -3.82 0.30 21.71
N GLY A 52 -3.24 -0.91 21.57
CA GLY A 52 -3.97 -2.17 21.67
C GLY A 52 -4.99 -2.38 20.55
N LYS A 53 -4.78 -1.77 19.38
CA LYS A 53 -5.69 -1.81 18.23
C LYS A 53 -5.14 -2.67 17.10
N ASP A 54 -6.06 -3.22 16.30
CA ASP A 54 -5.70 -3.87 15.05
C ASP A 54 -5.31 -2.83 13.98
N LEU A 55 -4.52 -3.25 12.99
CA LEU A 55 -4.14 -2.39 11.88
C LEU A 55 -5.32 -1.94 11.03
N ASP A 56 -6.37 -2.76 10.93
CA ASP A 56 -7.58 -2.43 10.20
C ASP A 56 -8.65 -1.74 11.06
N ASP A 57 -8.34 -1.42 12.32
CA ASP A 57 -9.18 -0.55 13.15
C ASP A 57 -9.36 0.83 12.49
N ILE A 58 -10.59 1.34 12.54
CA ILE A 58 -10.96 2.59 11.86
C ILE A 58 -10.10 3.76 12.35
N ASP A 59 -9.80 3.84 13.64
CA ASP A 59 -8.98 4.91 14.19
C ASP A 59 -7.53 4.81 13.68
N VAL A 60 -6.95 3.60 13.68
CA VAL A 60 -5.59 3.39 13.15
C VAL A 60 -5.52 3.77 11.67
N LYS A 61 -6.52 3.40 10.86
CA LYS A 61 -6.58 3.75 9.44
C LYS A 61 -6.73 5.24 9.20
N VAL A 62 -7.58 5.91 9.99
CA VAL A 62 -7.72 7.38 9.94
C VAL A 62 -6.40 8.05 10.30
N LYS A 63 -5.74 7.62 11.38
CA LYS A 63 -4.42 8.16 11.76
C LYS A 63 -3.36 7.92 10.70
N PHE A 64 -3.33 6.74 10.07
CA PHE A 64 -2.43 6.47 8.96
C PHE A 64 -2.61 7.47 7.84
N ILE A 65 -3.85 7.61 7.32
CA ILE A 65 -4.14 8.43 6.15
C ILE A 65 -3.91 9.91 6.43
N SER A 66 -4.43 10.43 7.54
CA SER A 66 -4.23 11.85 7.91
C SER A 66 -2.78 12.20 8.26
N GLY A 67 -1.94 11.21 8.56
CA GLY A 67 -0.51 11.41 8.77
C GLY A 67 0.35 11.24 7.52
N LEU A 68 -0.23 10.89 6.36
CA LEU A 68 0.49 10.79 5.09
C LEU A 68 0.93 12.17 4.59
N SER A 69 1.90 12.18 3.67
CA SER A 69 2.18 13.37 2.86
C SER A 69 0.99 13.68 1.95
N PRO A 70 0.75 14.95 1.56
CA PRO A 70 -0.42 15.32 0.74
C PRO A 70 -0.57 14.49 -0.54
N ASP A 71 0.53 14.21 -1.26
CA ASP A 71 0.51 13.39 -2.47
C ASP A 71 0.13 11.92 -2.18
N SER A 72 0.57 11.38 -1.04
CA SER A 72 0.27 10.00 -0.66
C SER A 72 -1.15 9.86 -0.10
N GLU A 73 -1.61 10.86 0.65
CA GLU A 73 -2.97 10.95 1.17
C GLU A 73 -3.97 10.94 0.02
N LYS A 74 -3.81 11.82 -0.97
CA LYS A 74 -4.66 11.86 -2.17
C LYS A 74 -4.74 10.50 -2.88
N ARG A 75 -3.60 9.82 -3.06
CA ARG A 75 -3.57 8.49 -3.68
C ARG A 75 -4.26 7.44 -2.83
N ALA A 76 -4.20 7.54 -1.50
CA ALA A 76 -4.87 6.63 -0.59
C ALA A 76 -6.39 6.81 -0.66
N GLU A 77 -6.87 8.05 -0.73
CA GLU A 77 -8.28 8.38 -0.94
C GLU A 77 -8.81 7.85 -2.27
N GLU A 78 -8.05 8.06 -3.37
CA GLU A 78 -8.39 7.52 -4.70
C GLU A 78 -8.46 5.99 -4.73
N PHE A 79 -7.63 5.30 -3.94
CA PHE A 79 -7.63 3.84 -3.86
C PHE A 79 -8.82 3.28 -3.06
N GLY A 80 -9.30 4.04 -2.07
CA GLY A 80 -10.49 3.72 -1.28
C GLY A 80 -10.18 3.30 0.16
N PHE A 81 -10.79 4.03 1.11
CA PHE A 81 -10.62 3.82 2.55
C PHE A 81 -11.09 2.43 3.02
N GLU A 82 -12.07 1.82 2.36
CA GLU A 82 -12.64 0.51 2.73
C GLU A 82 -11.66 -0.66 2.64
N LYS A 83 -10.54 -0.51 1.92
CA LYS A 83 -9.55 -1.58 1.72
C LYS A 83 -8.75 -1.84 2.99
N PRO A 84 -8.24 -3.07 3.19
CA PRO A 84 -7.31 -3.36 4.28
C PRO A 84 -6.09 -2.44 4.23
N LEU A 85 -5.61 -1.97 5.38
CA LEU A 85 -4.51 -1.02 5.51
C LEU A 85 -3.25 -1.53 4.81
N LYS A 86 -2.98 -2.83 4.87
CA LYS A 86 -1.85 -3.47 4.16
C LYS A 86 -1.95 -3.33 2.64
N GLU A 87 -3.15 -3.44 2.06
CA GLU A 87 -3.35 -3.26 0.61
C GLU A 87 -3.17 -1.79 0.21
N ILE A 88 -3.65 -0.86 1.04
CA ILE A 88 -3.41 0.58 0.84
C ILE A 88 -1.91 0.88 0.84
N VAL A 89 -1.16 0.38 1.82
CA VAL A 89 0.30 0.57 1.90
C VAL A 89 0.99 -0.04 0.68
N LYS A 90 0.62 -1.26 0.28
CA LYS A 90 1.16 -1.90 -0.92
C LYS A 90 0.92 -1.06 -2.17
N TYR A 91 -0.27 -0.46 -2.31
CA TYR A 91 -0.58 0.44 -3.40
C TYR A 91 0.27 1.72 -3.36
N LEU A 92 0.40 2.36 -2.19
CA LEU A 92 1.13 3.62 -2.03
C LEU A 92 2.65 3.48 -2.23
N VAL A 93 3.21 2.33 -1.85
CA VAL A 93 4.63 1.98 -2.05
C VAL A 93 4.95 1.72 -3.52
N ARG A 94 3.95 1.37 -4.36
CA ARG A 94 4.17 1.27 -5.80
C ARG A 94 4.55 2.64 -6.35
N ASP A 95 5.52 2.63 -7.26
CA ASP A 95 5.96 3.83 -7.94
C ASP A 95 4.77 4.43 -8.72
N PRO A 96 4.44 5.71 -8.49
CA PRO A 96 3.28 6.36 -9.12
C PRO A 96 3.37 6.37 -10.64
N THR A 97 4.57 6.42 -11.24
CA THR A 97 4.70 6.29 -12.70
C THR A 97 4.27 4.91 -13.18
N LEU A 98 4.46 3.87 -12.37
CA LEU A 98 3.98 2.52 -12.65
C LEU A 98 2.48 2.40 -12.50
N SER A 99 1.85 3.14 -11.58
CA SER A 99 0.38 3.17 -11.45
C SER A 99 -0.25 3.75 -12.71
N THR A 100 0.27 4.89 -13.20
CA THR A 100 -0.19 5.50 -14.45
C THR A 100 0.10 4.61 -15.66
N GLU A 101 1.25 3.93 -15.67
CA GLU A 101 1.63 3.01 -16.72
C GLU A 101 0.71 1.77 -16.74
N ILE A 102 0.46 1.13 -15.59
CA ILE A 102 -0.48 0.01 -15.44
C ILE A 102 -1.92 0.45 -15.79
N GLN A 103 -2.36 1.63 -15.36
CA GLN A 103 -3.68 2.18 -15.69
C GLN A 103 -3.84 2.45 -17.20
N LYS A 104 -2.80 2.99 -17.85
CA LYS A 104 -2.73 3.16 -19.31
C LYS A 104 -2.76 1.82 -20.05
N TYR A 105 -2.39 0.73 -19.38
CA TYR A 105 -2.19 -0.58 -19.95
C TYR A 105 -3.13 -1.65 -19.37
N LYS A 106 -4.37 -1.29 -18.98
CA LYS A 106 -5.43 -2.29 -18.70
C LYS A 106 -5.33 -3.40 -19.74
N VAL A 107 -5.07 -4.61 -19.27
CA VAL A 107 -4.39 -5.68 -20.02
C VAL A 107 -5.19 -6.20 -21.25
N GLY A 108 -6.37 -5.65 -21.51
CA GLY A 108 -7.16 -5.88 -22.72
C GLY A 108 -6.92 -4.90 -23.88
N GLU A 109 -6.17 -3.81 -23.70
CA GLU A 109 -6.03 -2.75 -24.73
C GLU A 109 -4.66 -2.72 -25.44
N LEU A 110 -3.68 -3.48 -24.94
CA LEU A 110 -2.33 -3.48 -25.50
C LEU A 110 -2.30 -4.24 -26.83
N LYS A 111 -2.08 -3.48 -27.91
CA LYS A 111 -1.88 -4.02 -29.26
C LYS A 111 -0.42 -3.86 -29.67
N GLN A 112 0.14 -4.88 -30.30
CA GLN A 112 1.48 -4.87 -30.88
C GLN A 112 1.64 -3.74 -31.90
N GLY A 113 0.62 -3.44 -32.71
CA GLY A 113 0.74 -2.42 -33.75
C GLY A 113 1.96 -2.66 -34.64
N ASN A 114 2.89 -1.69 -34.69
CA ASN A 114 4.11 -1.75 -35.50
C ASN A 114 5.38 -2.10 -34.70
N GLU A 115 5.29 -2.39 -33.39
CA GLU A 115 6.47 -2.82 -32.63
C GLU A 115 6.83 -4.29 -32.92
N SER A 116 8.11 -4.64 -32.70
CA SER A 116 8.56 -6.03 -32.83
C SER A 116 7.91 -6.89 -31.76
N VAL A 117 7.75 -8.18 -32.08
CA VAL A 117 7.09 -9.13 -31.17
C VAL A 117 7.84 -9.25 -29.84
N ARG A 118 9.18 -9.26 -29.86
CA ARG A 118 9.97 -9.28 -28.62
C ARG A 118 9.78 -8.03 -27.78
N LYS A 119 9.73 -6.84 -28.38
CA LYS A 119 9.50 -5.59 -27.63
C LYS A 119 8.12 -5.59 -27.00
N PHE A 120 7.11 -6.00 -27.75
CA PHE A 120 5.73 -6.12 -27.27
C PHE A 120 5.65 -7.11 -26.10
N TYR A 121 6.33 -8.25 -26.23
CA TYR A 121 6.38 -9.27 -25.19
C TYR A 121 7.10 -8.80 -23.92
N GLN A 122 8.29 -8.21 -24.05
CA GLN A 122 9.05 -7.66 -22.92
C GLN A 122 8.25 -6.62 -22.14
N LYS A 123 7.46 -5.82 -22.86
CA LYS A 123 6.56 -4.83 -22.26
C LYS A 123 5.46 -5.51 -21.44
N LEU A 124 4.79 -6.53 -21.98
CA LEU A 124 3.77 -7.29 -21.25
C LEU A 124 4.34 -8.01 -20.03
N GLU A 125 5.52 -8.62 -20.15
CA GLU A 125 6.16 -9.31 -19.03
C GLU A 125 6.61 -8.33 -17.94
N ARG A 126 7.12 -7.16 -18.32
CA ARG A 126 7.39 -6.08 -17.38
C ARG A 126 6.10 -5.70 -16.64
N LEU A 127 4.98 -5.53 -17.34
CA LEU A 127 3.69 -5.19 -16.71
C LEU A 127 3.18 -6.27 -15.77
N ARG A 128 3.32 -7.56 -16.11
CA ARG A 128 2.98 -8.68 -15.22
C ARG A 128 3.77 -8.61 -13.91
N LYS A 129 5.09 -8.43 -13.99
CA LYS A 129 5.97 -8.32 -12.82
C LYS A 129 5.59 -7.12 -11.95
N LEU A 130 5.17 -6.02 -12.58
CA LEU A 130 4.82 -4.78 -11.91
C LEU A 130 3.43 -4.79 -11.26
N SER A 131 2.44 -5.47 -11.88
CA SER A 131 1.10 -5.57 -11.32
C SER A 131 1.06 -6.47 -10.09
N GLY A 132 2.06 -7.33 -9.90
CA GLY A 132 2.08 -8.35 -8.85
C GLY A 132 0.88 -9.28 -8.95
N CYS A 133 0.34 -9.42 -10.17
CA CYS A 133 -0.79 -10.29 -10.45
C CYS A 133 -0.22 -11.69 -10.63
N ASP A 134 -0.63 -12.60 -9.74
CA ASP A 134 -0.36 -14.04 -9.84
C ASP A 134 -1.26 -14.67 -10.92
N GLU A 135 -1.39 -13.97 -12.03
CA GLU A 135 -2.21 -14.33 -13.18
C GLU A 135 -1.69 -15.67 -13.71
N GLU A 136 -2.59 -16.66 -13.80
CA GLU A 136 -2.23 -17.98 -14.32
C GLU A 136 -1.61 -17.82 -15.71
N ASP A 137 -0.59 -18.64 -16.01
CA ASP A 137 0.13 -18.56 -17.28
C ASP A 137 -0.81 -18.64 -18.49
N ILE A 138 -1.97 -19.29 -18.35
CA ILE A 138 -3.02 -19.38 -19.37
C ILE A 138 -3.63 -18.00 -19.67
N GLU A 139 -4.06 -17.25 -18.65
CA GLU A 139 -4.69 -15.95 -18.83
C GLU A 139 -3.70 -14.93 -19.42
N HIS A 140 -2.46 -14.94 -18.92
CA HIS A 140 -1.38 -14.11 -19.44
C HIS A 140 -1.11 -14.39 -20.93
N ARG A 141 -1.10 -15.66 -21.31
CA ARG A 141 -0.92 -16.09 -22.69
C ARG A 141 -2.06 -15.68 -23.60
N GLU A 142 -3.31 -15.76 -23.14
CA GLU A 142 -4.45 -15.26 -23.92
C GLU A 142 -4.36 -13.77 -24.19
N LYS A 143 -3.88 -12.99 -23.21
CA LYS A 143 -3.68 -11.54 -23.34
C LYS A 143 -2.60 -11.20 -24.36
N ILE A 144 -1.48 -11.92 -24.34
CA ILE A 144 -0.44 -11.80 -25.39
C ILE A 144 -1.05 -12.09 -26.76
N PHE A 145 -1.78 -13.20 -26.89
CA PHE A 145 -2.39 -13.59 -28.16
C PHE A 145 -3.39 -12.53 -28.68
N ARG A 146 -4.27 -12.02 -27.81
CA ARG A 146 -5.23 -10.96 -28.17
C ARG A 146 -4.55 -9.65 -28.57
N GLY A 147 -3.36 -9.39 -28.02
CA GLY A 147 -2.61 -8.17 -28.28
C GLY A 147 -1.71 -8.22 -29.53
N LEU A 148 -1.40 -9.39 -30.08
CA LEU A 148 -0.59 -9.51 -31.30
C LEU A 148 -1.24 -8.80 -32.50
N SER A 149 -0.44 -8.43 -33.49
CA SER A 149 -0.97 -7.97 -34.79
C SER A 149 -1.85 -9.04 -35.43
N LEU A 150 -2.78 -8.64 -36.31
CA LEU A 150 -3.69 -9.59 -36.94
C LEU A 150 -2.94 -10.71 -37.68
N THR A 151 -1.90 -10.34 -38.43
CA THR A 151 -1.01 -11.27 -39.14
C THR A 151 -0.38 -12.28 -38.17
N ASN A 152 0.19 -11.80 -37.07
CA ASN A 152 0.84 -12.67 -36.09
C ASN A 152 -0.18 -13.55 -35.35
N GLN A 153 -1.41 -13.07 -35.13
CA GLN A 153 -2.47 -13.90 -34.57
C GLN A 153 -2.85 -15.07 -35.49
N GLU A 154 -2.88 -14.85 -36.81
CA GLU A 154 -3.17 -15.90 -37.80
C GLU A 154 -2.05 -16.93 -37.87
N GLU A 155 -0.79 -16.50 -37.87
CA GLU A 155 0.38 -17.39 -37.81
C GLU A 155 0.34 -18.30 -36.57
N VAL A 156 0.14 -17.71 -35.38
CA VAL A 156 0.06 -18.48 -34.14
C VAL A 156 -1.13 -19.45 -34.13
N LYS A 157 -2.27 -19.09 -34.76
CA LYS A 157 -3.39 -20.04 -34.94
C LYS A 157 -2.97 -21.22 -35.80
N SER A 158 -2.18 -20.99 -36.85
CA SER A 158 -1.74 -22.04 -37.78
C SER A 158 -0.77 -23.03 -37.15
N TRP A 159 0.08 -22.59 -36.20
CA TRP A 159 1.06 -23.44 -35.51
C TRP A 159 0.48 -24.19 -34.31
N GLY A 160 -0.71 -23.78 -33.85
CA GLY A 160 -1.30 -24.23 -32.60
C GLY A 160 -0.80 -23.40 -31.42
N LYS A 161 -1.74 -22.92 -30.61
CA LYS A 161 -1.50 -22.06 -29.43
C LYS A 161 -0.78 -22.77 -28.29
N CYS A 162 -0.12 -23.91 -28.51
CA CYS A 162 0.52 -24.71 -27.45
C CYS A 162 2.03 -24.51 -27.37
N LEU A 163 2.67 -23.87 -28.37
CA LEU A 163 4.12 -23.64 -28.39
C LEU A 163 4.63 -22.81 -27.20
N PRO A 164 5.80 -23.14 -26.63
CA PRO A 164 6.48 -22.31 -25.65
C PRO A 164 6.61 -20.86 -26.13
N LEU A 165 6.59 -19.93 -25.18
CA LEU A 165 6.52 -18.50 -25.48
C LEU A 165 7.79 -17.99 -26.17
N ASP A 166 8.95 -18.46 -25.73
CA ASP A 166 10.23 -18.15 -26.37
C ASP A 166 10.26 -18.63 -27.83
N GLU A 167 9.73 -19.83 -28.09
CA GLU A 167 9.63 -20.37 -29.45
C GLU A 167 8.66 -19.56 -30.32
N LEU A 168 7.53 -19.11 -29.76
CA LEU A 168 6.59 -18.23 -30.46
C LEU A 168 7.26 -16.91 -30.86
N ILE A 169 8.03 -16.31 -29.95
CA ILE A 169 8.75 -15.04 -30.23
C ILE A 169 9.77 -15.25 -31.34
N GLU A 170 10.57 -16.31 -31.29
CA GLU A 170 11.56 -16.59 -32.33
C GLU A 170 10.94 -16.82 -33.72
N ARG A 171 9.80 -17.51 -33.79
CA ARG A 171 9.12 -17.76 -35.06
C ARG A 171 8.47 -16.51 -35.64
N LEU A 172 7.90 -15.64 -34.80
CA LEU A 172 7.23 -14.41 -35.24
C LEU A 172 8.17 -13.23 -35.53
N GLU A 173 9.45 -13.33 -35.14
CA GLU A 173 10.47 -12.31 -35.45
C GLU A 173 11.25 -12.59 -36.74
N ARG A 174 10.93 -13.66 -37.46
CA ARG A 174 11.49 -13.95 -38.79
C ARG A 174 10.86 -13.09 -39.88
#